data_AF-A0A7J7K3T3-F1
#
_entry.id   AF-A0A7J7K3T3-F1
#
_cell.length_a   1.000
_cell.length_b   1.000
_cell.length_c   1.000
_cell.angle_alpha   90.00
_cell.angle_beta   90.00
_cell.angle_gamma   90.00
#
_symmetry.space_group_name_H-M   'P 1'
#
loop_
_entity.id
_entity.type
_entity.pdbx_description
1 polymer ?
#
loop_
_entity_poly.entity_id
_entity_poly.type
_entity_poly.pdbx_seq_one_letter_code
_entity_poly.pdbx_strand_id
1 'polypeptide(L)'
;MTCILVRVSKSKEGKRVDSECYSKTASHIRRKRDYGETPDLCSFYEGYDSHGKEELMPPGIYDLEDLKEYGKKKGVCPYFLARYTITHANFIVYSYYYLIDPKIASVVSDELGKNSVVVFDEAHNIDNVCIESMSVKMTKKSLEKCSQNITNLTEQVRKIKQKDTEQLNNEYSRLVEGLRNARENRETDTVLTNPVIPNEILEECVPGNIRKADHFLVFMKRFLEYMKTRLRVQHVVQESPASFLKDCQTKVCIDRKPLRCSVQKE
;
A
#
# COMPACT_ATOMS: atom_id res chain seq x y z
N MET A 1 20.13 -7.82 0.01
CA MET A 1 19.23 -6.84 0.65
C MET A 1 20.00 -5.52 0.78
N THR A 2 19.48 -4.41 0.26
CA THR A 2 20.20 -3.12 0.15
C THR A 2 20.03 -2.19 1.35
N CYS A 3 19.17 -2.52 2.31
CA CYS A 3 18.91 -1.67 3.47
C CYS A 3 20.16 -1.49 4.35
N ILE A 4 20.50 -0.23 4.67
CA ILE A 4 21.64 0.12 5.56
C ILE A 4 21.20 0.50 6.97
N LEU A 5 19.91 0.61 7.23
CA LEU A 5 19.40 0.94 8.57
C LEU A 5 19.60 -0.26 9.48
N VAL A 6 20.47 -0.15 10.48
CA VAL A 6 20.93 -1.25 11.34
C VAL A 6 19.78 -2.02 12.03
N ARG A 7 18.70 -1.32 12.42
CA ARG A 7 17.53 -1.96 13.05
C ARG A 7 16.79 -2.88 12.06
N VAL A 8 16.62 -2.42 10.82
CA VAL A 8 15.87 -3.11 9.78
C VAL A 8 16.74 -4.19 9.11
N SER A 9 18.02 -3.91 8.88
CA SER A 9 18.97 -4.83 8.25
C SER A 9 19.26 -6.10 9.05
N LYS A 10 18.92 -6.14 10.35
CA LYS A 10 19.08 -7.35 11.20
C LYS A 10 18.02 -8.42 10.91
N SER A 11 16.91 -8.05 10.31
CA SER A 11 15.83 -8.98 9.96
C SER A 11 16.23 -9.84 8.76
N LYS A 12 16.25 -11.16 8.92
CA LYS A 12 16.56 -12.12 7.84
C LYS A 12 15.41 -12.31 6.84
N GLU A 13 14.19 -11.93 7.22
CA GLU A 13 12.99 -12.08 6.39
C GLU A 13 12.69 -10.79 5.62
N GLY A 14 12.69 -10.86 4.28
CA GLY A 14 12.42 -9.71 3.40
C GLY A 14 11.09 -9.02 3.69
N LYS A 15 10.01 -9.77 3.92
CA LYS A 15 8.68 -9.20 4.22
C LYS A 15 8.65 -8.34 5.48
N ARG A 16 9.45 -8.69 6.49
CA ARG A 16 9.55 -7.91 7.73
C ARG A 16 10.33 -6.63 7.47
N VAL A 17 11.39 -6.71 6.67
CA VAL A 17 12.17 -5.55 6.24
C VAL A 17 11.32 -4.55 5.44
N ASP A 18 10.49 -5.03 4.53
CA ASP A 18 9.60 -4.18 3.74
C ASP A 18 8.56 -3.51 4.65
N SER A 19 7.96 -4.26 5.58
CA SER A 19 6.99 -3.72 6.54
C SER A 19 7.61 -2.67 7.46
N GLU A 20 8.83 -2.90 7.96
CA GLU A 20 9.54 -1.95 8.81
C GLU A 20 9.96 -0.71 8.01
N CYS A 21 10.44 -0.88 6.78
CA CYS A 21 10.74 0.22 5.86
C CYS A 21 9.51 1.08 5.61
N TYR A 22 8.36 0.47 5.31
CA TYR A 22 7.10 1.16 5.08
C TYR A 22 6.66 1.95 6.33
N SER A 23 6.78 1.36 7.53
CA SER A 23 6.46 2.03 8.79
C SER A 23 7.32 3.25 9.12
N LYS A 24 8.39 3.50 8.36
CA LYS A 24 9.32 4.64 8.55
C LYS A 24 9.34 5.62 7.39
N THR A 25 8.74 5.26 6.25
CA THR A 25 8.79 6.03 5.00
C THR A 25 7.40 6.42 4.49
N ALA A 26 6.33 5.83 5.04
CA ALA A 26 4.98 6.10 4.58
C ALA A 26 4.57 7.58 4.73
N SER A 27 3.88 8.09 3.71
CA SER A 27 3.45 9.50 3.61
C SER A 27 2.63 9.98 4.80
N HIS A 28 1.71 9.14 5.31
CA HIS A 28 0.88 9.44 6.47
C HIS A 28 1.68 9.58 7.77
N ILE A 29 2.84 8.95 7.87
CA ILE A 29 3.74 9.05 9.03
C ILE A 29 4.56 10.33 8.92
N ARG A 30 5.02 10.67 7.72
CA ARG A 30 5.73 11.93 7.45
C ARG A 30 4.84 13.15 7.73
N ARG A 31 3.56 13.11 7.35
CA ARG A 31 2.56 14.15 7.64
C ARG A 31 2.33 14.42 9.13
N LYS A 32 2.64 13.46 10.02
CA LYS A 32 2.54 13.69 11.48
C LYS A 32 3.46 14.81 11.97
N ARG A 33 4.55 15.07 11.23
CA ARG A 33 5.46 16.19 11.49
C ARG A 33 4.74 17.54 11.41
N ASP A 34 3.78 17.68 10.49
CA ASP A 34 3.02 18.92 10.28
C ASP A 34 2.09 19.21 11.48
N TYR A 35 1.70 18.16 12.22
CA TYR A 35 0.91 18.26 13.44
C TYR A 35 1.77 18.44 14.71
N GLY A 36 3.08 18.65 14.58
CA GLY A 36 4.00 18.87 15.71
C GLY A 36 4.42 17.60 16.44
N GLU A 37 4.08 16.41 15.95
CA GLU A 37 4.62 15.14 16.47
C GLU A 37 6.01 14.87 15.86
N THR A 38 6.91 14.23 16.62
CA THR A 38 8.22 13.78 16.12
C THR A 38 8.17 12.27 15.80
N PRO A 39 7.78 11.86 14.58
CA PRO A 39 7.74 10.45 14.19
C PRO A 39 9.14 9.84 14.04
N ASP A 40 9.25 8.53 14.29
CA ASP A 40 10.47 7.75 14.11
C ASP A 40 10.70 7.41 12.61
N LEU A 41 11.22 8.38 11.87
CA LEU A 41 11.49 8.32 10.42
C LEU A 41 12.84 7.68 10.08
N CYS A 42 13.00 7.29 8.82
CA CYS A 42 14.27 6.82 8.29
C CYS A 42 15.16 8.00 7.87
N SER A 43 16.24 8.25 8.61
CA SER A 43 17.21 9.32 8.32
C SER A 43 17.78 9.25 6.90
N PHE A 44 18.09 8.04 6.42
CA PHE A 44 18.62 7.83 5.07
C PHE A 44 17.61 8.14 3.96
N TYR A 45 16.32 7.89 4.20
CA TYR A 45 15.28 8.22 3.22
C TYR A 45 15.04 9.72 3.15
N GLU A 46 15.01 10.41 4.29
CA GLU A 46 14.88 11.88 4.32
C GLU A 46 16.09 12.57 3.67
N GLY A 47 17.30 12.03 3.85
CA GLY A 47 18.49 12.51 3.11
C GLY A 47 18.35 12.32 1.60
N TYR A 48 17.85 11.15 1.17
CA TYR A 48 17.56 10.90 -0.24
C TYR A 48 16.50 11.87 -0.81
N ASP A 49 15.42 12.14 -0.08
CA ASP A 49 14.35 13.03 -0.53
C ASP A 49 14.81 14.50 -0.58
N SER A 50 15.74 14.89 0.29
CA SER A 50 16.25 16.27 0.38
C SER A 50 17.28 16.61 -0.69
N HIS A 51 18.29 15.75 -0.91
CA HIS A 51 19.42 16.04 -1.81
C HIS A 51 19.80 14.88 -2.74
N GLY A 52 19.28 13.68 -2.49
CA GLY A 52 19.64 12.49 -3.26
C GLY A 52 19.12 12.44 -4.70
N LYS A 53 18.17 13.31 -5.07
CA LYS A 53 17.68 13.43 -6.46
C LYS A 53 18.51 14.42 -7.29
N GLU A 54 19.13 15.40 -6.64
CA GLU A 54 19.90 16.47 -7.29
C GLU A 54 21.31 16.01 -7.64
N GLU A 55 21.93 15.18 -6.79
CA GLU A 55 23.27 14.66 -7.00
C GLU A 55 23.22 13.30 -7.71
N LEU A 56 23.47 13.31 -9.02
CA LEU A 56 23.65 12.09 -9.81
C LEU A 56 24.88 11.31 -9.32
N MET A 57 24.74 9.98 -9.26
CA MET A 57 25.91 9.13 -8.98
C MET A 57 26.97 9.32 -10.07
N PRO A 58 28.26 9.31 -9.71
CA PRO A 58 29.31 9.40 -10.71
C PRO A 58 29.25 8.22 -11.68
N PRO A 59 29.79 8.37 -12.90
CA PRO A 59 29.86 7.26 -13.84
C PRO A 59 30.77 6.16 -13.26
N GLY A 60 30.25 4.95 -13.20
CA GLY A 60 30.95 3.81 -12.63
C GLY A 60 30.12 2.53 -12.68
N ILE A 61 30.77 1.40 -12.44
CA ILE A 61 30.11 0.12 -12.21
C ILE A 61 29.93 -0.01 -10.71
N TYR A 62 28.69 -0.21 -10.28
CA TYR A 62 28.34 -0.31 -8.86
C TYR A 62 27.74 -1.67 -8.58
N ASP A 63 28.34 -2.40 -7.65
CA ASP A 63 27.71 -3.58 -7.07
C ASP A 63 26.77 -3.19 -5.90
N LEU A 64 26.22 -4.22 -5.23
CA LEU A 64 25.30 -4.00 -4.11
C LEU A 64 26.00 -3.45 -2.86
N GLU A 65 27.28 -3.78 -2.68
CA GLU A 65 28.11 -3.37 -1.56
C GLU A 65 28.57 -1.91 -1.74
N ASP A 66 28.98 -1.55 -2.95
CA ASP A 66 29.36 -0.20 -3.38
C ASP A 66 28.20 0.78 -3.17
N LEU A 67 26.99 0.39 -3.60
CA LEU A 67 25.78 1.19 -3.38
C LEU A 67 25.52 1.44 -1.90
N LYS A 68 25.72 0.44 -1.04
CA LYS A 68 25.55 0.60 0.42
C LYS A 68 26.63 1.52 1.00
N GLU A 69 27.87 1.39 0.55
CA GLU A 69 28.97 2.22 1.02
C GLU A 69 28.77 3.68 0.60
N TYR A 70 28.39 3.90 -0.65
CA TYR A 70 28.05 5.22 -1.17
C TYR A 70 26.88 5.84 -0.39
N GLY A 71 25.80 5.09 -0.19
CA GLY A 71 24.64 5.52 0.60
C GLY A 71 25.02 5.90 2.04
N LYS A 72 25.92 5.13 2.67
CA LYS A 72 26.44 5.45 4.02
C LYS A 72 27.28 6.72 4.04
N LYS A 73 28.19 6.91 3.07
CA LYS A 73 29.07 8.09 2.98
C LYS A 73 28.28 9.38 2.76
N LYS A 74 27.24 9.31 1.93
CA LYS A 74 26.39 10.45 1.56
C LYS A 74 25.17 10.65 2.47
N GLY A 75 24.86 9.70 3.35
CA GLY A 75 23.68 9.75 4.21
C GLY A 75 22.35 9.54 3.46
N VAL A 76 22.37 8.87 2.30
CA VAL A 76 21.19 8.61 1.46
C VAL A 76 20.80 7.14 1.46
N CYS A 77 19.51 6.86 1.23
CA CYS A 77 19.01 5.49 1.17
C CYS A 77 19.45 4.82 -0.14
N PRO A 78 20.29 3.76 -0.09
CA PRO A 78 20.82 3.12 -1.29
C PRO A 78 19.74 2.39 -2.09
N TYR A 79 18.65 1.93 -1.46
CA TYR A 79 17.54 1.30 -2.17
C TYR A 79 16.83 2.28 -3.10
N PHE A 80 16.46 3.46 -2.58
CA PHE A 80 15.79 4.49 -3.38
C PHE A 80 16.75 5.17 -4.36
N LEU A 81 18.02 5.33 -3.98
CA LEU A 81 19.06 5.81 -4.88
C LEU A 81 19.24 4.86 -6.07
N ALA A 82 19.42 3.56 -5.83
CA ALA A 82 19.59 2.56 -6.88
C ALA A 82 18.40 2.58 -7.86
N ARG A 83 17.18 2.68 -7.32
CA ARG A 83 15.96 2.80 -8.11
C ARG A 83 15.96 4.05 -8.98
N TYR A 84 16.29 5.21 -8.43
CA TYR A 84 16.38 6.44 -9.21
C TYR A 84 17.44 6.38 -10.30
N THR A 85 18.57 5.73 -10.03
CA THR A 85 19.65 5.57 -11.00
C THR A 85 19.34 4.61 -12.15
N ILE A 86 18.30 3.75 -12.04
CA ILE A 86 17.86 2.86 -13.14
C ILE A 86 17.53 3.68 -14.40
N THR A 87 16.91 4.85 -14.25
CA THR A 87 16.53 5.72 -15.37
C THR A 87 17.73 6.33 -16.11
N HIS A 88 18.90 6.40 -15.46
CA HIS A 88 20.12 6.99 -16.01
C HIS A 88 21.18 5.93 -16.36
N ALA A 89 20.93 4.66 -16.02
CA ALA A 89 21.89 3.59 -16.22
C ALA A 89 21.83 3.05 -17.66
N ASN A 90 23.00 2.77 -18.24
CA ASN A 90 23.08 2.13 -19.56
C ASN A 90 23.01 0.59 -19.46
N PHE A 91 23.47 0.03 -18.35
CA PHE A 91 23.52 -1.41 -18.13
C PHE A 91 22.96 -1.72 -16.75
N ILE A 92 22.00 -2.64 -16.69
CA ILE A 92 21.29 -2.97 -15.46
C ILE A 92 21.19 -4.49 -15.36
N VAL A 93 21.62 -5.02 -14.21
CA VAL A 93 21.51 -6.45 -13.90
C VAL A 93 20.47 -6.62 -12.81
N TYR A 94 19.35 -7.25 -13.13
CA TYR A 94 18.30 -7.58 -12.18
C TYR A 94 17.81 -9.02 -12.35
N SER A 95 17.16 -9.54 -11.32
CA SER A 95 16.56 -10.88 -11.34
C SER A 95 15.26 -10.90 -12.15
N TYR A 96 14.91 -12.06 -12.72
CA TYR A 96 13.69 -12.29 -13.50
C TYR A 96 12.41 -11.78 -12.85
N TYR A 97 12.30 -11.89 -11.52
CA TYR A 97 11.11 -11.44 -10.78
C TYR A 97 10.79 -9.96 -10.98
N TYR A 98 11.79 -9.09 -11.20
CA TYR A 98 11.57 -7.66 -11.41
C TYR A 98 10.97 -7.34 -12.78
N LEU A 99 11.10 -8.24 -13.76
CA LEU A 99 10.55 -8.06 -15.10
C LEU A 99 9.25 -8.83 -15.31
N ILE A 100 9.13 -10.01 -14.70
CA ILE A 100 8.03 -10.95 -14.95
C ILE A 100 6.90 -10.78 -13.94
N ASP A 101 7.18 -10.50 -12.65
CA ASP A 101 6.11 -10.38 -11.65
C ASP A 101 5.31 -9.09 -11.90
N PRO A 102 4.03 -9.16 -12.31
CA PRO A 102 3.25 -7.98 -12.66
C PRO A 102 3.03 -6.99 -11.49
N LYS A 103 3.31 -7.40 -10.25
CA LYS A 103 3.24 -6.52 -9.08
C LYS A 103 4.45 -5.61 -8.97
N ILE A 104 5.62 -6.11 -9.36
CA ILE A 104 6.91 -5.41 -9.25
C ILE A 104 7.28 -4.81 -10.61
N ALA A 105 6.99 -5.52 -11.69
CA ALA A 105 7.32 -5.13 -13.05
C ALA A 105 6.74 -3.78 -13.43
N SER A 106 5.53 -3.41 -12.99
CA SER A 106 5.01 -2.07 -13.31
C SER A 106 5.85 -0.95 -12.71
N VAL A 107 6.47 -1.20 -11.56
CA VAL A 107 7.28 -0.21 -10.86
C VAL A 107 8.61 0.05 -11.59
N VAL A 108 9.19 -0.99 -12.20
CA VAL A 108 10.50 -0.93 -12.87
C VAL A 108 10.38 -0.73 -14.39
N SER A 109 9.34 -1.30 -15.01
CA SER A 109 9.14 -1.23 -16.46
C SER A 109 8.76 0.16 -16.93
N ASP A 110 8.07 0.96 -16.09
CA ASP A 110 7.76 2.35 -16.38
C ASP A 110 9.02 3.24 -16.37
N GLU A 111 10.06 2.82 -15.64
CA GLU A 111 11.36 3.51 -15.53
C GLU A 111 12.33 3.08 -16.66
N LEU A 112 12.07 1.95 -17.34
CA LEU A 112 12.88 1.45 -18.45
C LEU A 112 12.45 2.06 -19.79
N GLY A 113 13.42 2.52 -20.58
CA GLY A 113 13.16 3.05 -21.91
C GLY A 113 12.61 1.98 -22.87
N LYS A 114 11.67 2.37 -23.73
CA LYS A 114 11.10 1.50 -24.79
C LYS A 114 12.15 0.94 -25.75
N ASN A 115 13.28 1.64 -25.89
CA ASN A 115 14.41 1.25 -26.74
C ASN A 115 15.49 0.51 -25.92
N SER A 116 15.09 -0.50 -25.15
CA SER A 116 16.01 -1.31 -24.34
C SER A 116 16.19 -2.70 -24.96
N VAL A 117 17.40 -3.25 -24.83
CA VAL A 117 17.70 -4.64 -25.17
C VAL A 117 17.72 -5.45 -23.89
N VAL A 118 16.84 -6.44 -23.78
CA VAL A 118 16.76 -7.34 -22.62
C VAL A 118 17.44 -8.65 -22.97
N VAL A 119 18.41 -9.05 -22.15
CA VAL A 119 19.11 -10.33 -22.27
C VAL A 119 18.71 -11.21 -21.11
N PHE A 120 18.11 -12.37 -21.41
CA PHE A 120 17.81 -13.39 -20.41
C PHE A 120 19.00 -14.35 -20.32
N ASP A 121 19.66 -14.40 -19.17
CA ASP A 121 20.75 -15.33 -18.89
C ASP A 121 20.22 -16.55 -18.12
N GLU A 122 20.52 -17.77 -18.56
CA GLU A 122 19.93 -19.00 -18.03
C GLU A 122 18.39 -19.09 -18.18
N ALA A 123 17.90 -18.82 -19.39
CA ALA A 123 16.47 -18.72 -19.70
C ALA A 123 15.66 -20.03 -19.55
N HIS A 124 16.31 -21.15 -19.23
CA HIS A 124 15.64 -22.45 -19.08
C HIS A 124 14.67 -22.53 -17.89
N ASN A 125 14.74 -21.59 -16.93
CA ASN A 125 13.87 -21.55 -15.75
C ASN A 125 12.70 -20.56 -15.86
N ILE A 126 12.53 -19.90 -17.01
CA ILE A 126 11.59 -18.80 -17.15
C ILE A 126 10.12 -19.23 -16.96
N ASP A 127 9.79 -20.44 -17.37
CA ASP A 127 8.47 -21.06 -17.23
C ASP A 127 8.11 -21.25 -15.75
N ASN A 128 9.02 -21.82 -14.97
CA ASN A 128 8.86 -22.01 -13.53
C ASN A 128 8.68 -20.67 -12.82
N VAL A 129 9.49 -19.66 -13.17
CA VAL A 129 9.36 -18.30 -12.62
C VAL A 129 7.99 -17.70 -12.94
N CYS A 130 7.51 -17.83 -14.19
CA CYS A 130 6.18 -17.36 -14.59
C CYS A 130 5.07 -18.04 -13.78
N ILE A 131 5.16 -19.38 -13.60
CA ILE A 131 4.19 -20.15 -12.83
C ILE A 131 4.19 -19.69 -11.37
N GLU A 132 5.36 -19.51 -10.76
CA GLU A 132 5.47 -19.08 -9.37
C GLU A 132 4.97 -17.66 -9.14
N SER A 133 5.29 -16.71 -10.02
CA SER A 133 4.86 -15.30 -9.92
C SER A 133 3.34 -15.13 -9.98
N MET A 134 2.65 -15.97 -10.75
CA MET A 134 1.19 -15.91 -10.89
C MET A 134 0.43 -16.86 -9.95
N SER A 135 1.12 -17.81 -9.32
CA SER A 135 0.50 -18.79 -8.43
C SER A 135 0.29 -18.26 -7.01
N VAL A 136 -0.91 -18.45 -6.47
CA VAL A 136 -1.24 -18.11 -5.08
C VAL A 136 -1.59 -19.38 -4.31
N LYS A 137 -0.84 -19.65 -3.23
CA LYS A 137 -1.08 -20.79 -2.33
C LYS A 137 -1.84 -20.31 -1.09
N MET A 138 -3.05 -20.82 -0.90
CA MET A 138 -3.87 -20.57 0.29
C MET A 138 -3.95 -21.83 1.16
N THR A 139 -3.66 -21.68 2.45
CA THR A 139 -3.74 -22.76 3.43
C THR A 139 -4.81 -22.46 4.48
N LYS A 140 -5.26 -23.47 5.23
CA LYS A 140 -6.17 -23.27 6.37
C LYS A 140 -5.61 -22.26 7.38
N LYS A 141 -4.31 -22.35 7.68
CA LYS A 141 -3.60 -21.39 8.55
C LYS A 141 -3.64 -19.97 7.98
N SER A 142 -3.53 -19.80 6.66
CA SER A 142 -3.68 -18.49 6.01
C SER A 142 -5.08 -17.91 6.24
N LEU A 143 -6.14 -18.73 6.12
CA LEU A 143 -7.51 -18.28 6.35
C LEU A 143 -7.79 -17.91 7.82
N GLU A 144 -7.21 -18.66 8.76
CA GLU A 144 -7.31 -18.35 10.19
C GLU A 144 -6.67 -17.00 10.51
N LYS A 145 -5.48 -16.72 9.96
CA LYS A 145 -4.83 -15.40 10.05
C LYS A 145 -5.68 -14.30 9.40
N CYS A 146 -6.27 -14.55 8.23
CA CYS A 146 -7.19 -13.59 7.61
C CYS A 146 -8.39 -13.28 8.52
N SER A 147 -8.95 -14.29 9.21
CA SER A 147 -10.05 -14.11 10.15
C SER A 147 -9.67 -13.18 11.30
N GLN A 148 -8.49 -13.38 11.88
CA GLN A 148 -7.95 -12.53 12.96
C GLN A 148 -7.70 -11.09 12.46
N ASN A 149 -7.10 -10.94 11.27
CA ASN A 149 -6.84 -9.63 10.67
C ASN A 149 -8.12 -8.85 10.41
N ILE A 150 -9.18 -9.50 9.93
CA ILE A 150 -10.47 -8.85 9.71
C ILE A 150 -11.11 -8.40 11.03
N THR A 151 -10.99 -9.20 12.11
CA THR A 151 -11.45 -8.79 13.44
C THR A 151 -10.69 -7.55 13.92
N ASN A 152 -9.36 -7.58 13.85
CA ASN A 152 -8.51 -6.45 14.22
C ASN A 152 -8.86 -5.20 13.41
N LEU A 153 -9.06 -5.34 12.09
CA LEU A 153 -9.44 -4.23 11.23
C LEU A 153 -10.83 -3.68 11.57
N THR A 154 -11.78 -4.56 11.93
CA THR A 154 -13.11 -4.14 12.41
C THR A 154 -13.00 -3.29 13.66
N GLU A 155 -12.15 -3.68 14.62
CA GLU A 155 -11.91 -2.91 15.84
C GLU A 155 -11.23 -1.56 15.56
N GLN A 156 -10.24 -1.53 14.66
CA GLN A 156 -9.56 -0.29 14.28
C GLN A 156 -10.51 0.69 13.58
N VAL A 157 -11.33 0.22 12.65
CA VAL A 157 -12.36 1.04 12.00
C VAL A 157 -13.34 1.60 13.03
N ARG A 158 -13.72 0.80 14.04
CA ARG A 158 -14.58 1.27 15.14
C ARG A 158 -13.90 2.37 15.97
N LYS A 159 -12.61 2.21 16.30
CA LYS A 159 -11.83 3.22 17.05
C LYS A 159 -11.68 4.53 16.28
N ILE A 160 -11.38 4.46 14.98
CA ILE A 160 -11.26 5.64 14.12
C ILE A 160 -12.59 6.38 14.07
N LYS A 161 -13.71 5.68 13.85
CA LYS A 161 -15.04 6.29 13.86
C LYS A 161 -15.40 6.95 15.18
N GLN A 162 -15.05 6.33 16.30
CA GLN A 162 -15.26 6.92 17.63
C GLN A 162 -14.46 8.20 17.78
N LYS A 163 -13.17 8.17 17.43
CA LYS A 163 -12.29 9.35 17.47
C LYS A 163 -12.77 10.47 16.55
N ASP A 164 -13.16 10.16 15.32
CA ASP A 164 -13.68 11.15 14.36
C ASP A 164 -14.98 11.76 14.88
N THR A 165 -15.89 10.94 15.43
CA THR A 165 -17.16 11.42 16.02
C THR A 165 -16.89 12.31 17.25
N GLU A 166 -15.94 11.94 18.10
CA GLU A 166 -15.52 12.75 19.24
C GLU A 166 -14.87 14.06 18.81
N GLN A 167 -14.01 14.05 17.79
CA GLN A 167 -13.41 15.27 17.23
C GLN A 167 -14.46 16.19 16.61
N LEU A 168 -15.37 15.65 15.80
CA LEU A 168 -16.51 16.38 15.23
C LEU A 168 -17.39 16.99 16.31
N ASN A 169 -17.71 16.22 17.37
CA ASN A 169 -18.52 16.72 18.47
C ASN A 169 -17.81 17.80 19.30
N ASN A 170 -16.49 17.69 19.48
CA ASN A 170 -15.68 18.69 20.16
C ASN A 170 -15.58 19.99 19.35
N GLU A 171 -15.37 19.91 18.04
CA GLU A 171 -15.41 21.08 17.15
C GLU A 171 -16.78 21.71 17.12
N TYR A 172 -17.85 20.91 17.04
CA TYR A 172 -19.22 21.41 17.10
C TYR A 172 -19.51 22.10 18.45
N SER A 173 -19.08 21.51 19.56
CA SER A 173 -19.26 22.10 20.90
C SER A 173 -18.49 23.41 21.04
N ARG A 174 -17.25 23.48 20.54
CA ARG A 174 -16.46 24.72 20.47
C ARG A 174 -17.11 25.77 19.57
N LEU A 175 -17.69 25.35 18.44
CA LEU A 175 -18.39 26.25 17.53
C LEU A 175 -19.66 26.79 18.18
N VAL A 176 -20.43 25.95 18.87
CA VAL A 176 -21.66 26.35 19.58
C VAL A 176 -21.33 27.26 20.76
N GLU A 177 -20.25 27.00 21.49
CA GLU A 177 -19.76 27.86 22.58
C GLU A 177 -19.21 29.20 22.03
N GLY A 178 -18.49 29.17 20.91
CA GLY A 178 -18.06 30.36 20.18
C GLY A 178 -19.22 31.19 19.65
N LEU A 179 -20.27 30.54 19.13
CA LEU A 179 -21.51 31.20 18.70
C LEU A 179 -22.30 31.76 19.89
N ARG A 180 -22.25 31.11 21.06
CA ARG A 180 -22.89 31.58 22.30
C ARG A 180 -22.17 32.81 22.87
N ASN A 181 -20.83 32.81 22.87
CA ASN A 181 -19.99 33.94 23.25
C ASN A 181 -20.04 35.09 22.22
N ALA A 182 -20.23 34.78 20.93
CA ALA A 182 -20.47 35.78 19.89
C ALA A 182 -21.89 36.39 19.98
N ARG A 183 -22.86 35.65 20.54
CA ARG A 183 -24.23 36.14 20.78
C ARG A 183 -24.31 37.18 21.91
N GLU A 184 -23.39 37.15 22.87
CA GLU A 184 -23.27 38.19 23.90
C GLU A 184 -22.56 39.47 23.40
N ASN A 185 -21.97 39.45 22.20
CA ASN A 185 -21.11 40.53 21.70
C ASN A 185 -21.53 41.17 20.36
N ARG A 186 -22.78 40.99 19.88
CA ARG A 186 -23.35 41.84 18.80
C ARG A 186 -24.86 41.65 18.64
N GLU A 187 -25.63 42.61 19.16
CA GLU A 187 -26.63 43.27 18.33
C GLU A 187 -25.87 43.94 17.17
N THR A 188 -26.04 43.41 15.95
CA THR A 188 -25.98 44.06 14.63
C THR A 188 -25.52 43.04 13.58
N ASP A 189 -26.52 42.57 12.85
CA ASP A 189 -26.57 42.41 11.40
C ASP A 189 -25.72 41.38 10.65
N THR A 190 -26.37 40.92 9.57
CA THR A 190 -25.88 40.19 8.39
C THR A 190 -25.57 38.69 8.48
N VAL A 191 -26.57 37.94 7.99
CA VAL A 191 -26.54 36.61 7.36
C VAL A 191 -25.22 36.32 6.65
N LEU A 192 -24.58 35.19 6.99
CA LEU A 192 -23.49 34.62 6.19
C LEU A 192 -23.78 33.14 5.87
N THR A 193 -23.63 32.86 4.59
CA THR A 193 -23.94 31.63 3.85
C THR A 193 -23.20 30.39 4.32
N ASN A 194 -23.92 29.27 4.27
CA ASN A 194 -23.43 27.91 4.42
C ASN A 194 -22.48 27.55 3.26
N PRO A 195 -21.24 27.10 3.51
CA PRO A 195 -20.41 26.53 2.44
C PRO A 195 -20.99 25.17 2.03
N VAL A 196 -21.66 25.13 0.89
CA VAL A 196 -22.05 23.90 0.21
C VAL A 196 -20.79 23.19 -0.22
N ILE A 197 -20.53 22.01 0.34
CA ILE A 197 -19.50 21.10 -0.17
C ILE A 197 -19.98 20.62 -1.56
N PRO A 198 -19.19 20.81 -2.63
CA PRO A 198 -19.54 20.29 -3.95
C PRO A 198 -19.63 18.76 -3.92
N ASN A 199 -20.71 18.21 -4.46
CA ASN A 199 -20.93 16.76 -4.58
C ASN A 199 -20.10 16.10 -5.70
N GLU A 200 -18.97 16.68 -6.10
CA GLU A 200 -18.25 16.32 -7.34
C GLU A 200 -16.85 15.72 -7.10
N ILE A 201 -16.58 15.10 -5.95
CA ILE A 201 -15.44 14.16 -5.80
C ILE A 201 -15.93 12.72 -5.77
N LEU A 202 -16.88 12.39 -6.66
CA LEU A 202 -17.48 11.06 -6.73
C LEU A 202 -17.63 10.53 -8.14
N GLU A 203 -16.63 10.80 -8.96
CA GLU A 203 -16.41 10.03 -10.17
C GLU A 203 -14.97 9.53 -10.14
N GLU A 204 -14.78 8.31 -9.62
CA GLU A 204 -14.39 7.15 -10.44
C GLU A 204 -14.08 5.90 -9.59
N CYS A 205 -14.59 4.76 -10.08
CA CYS A 205 -14.10 3.39 -9.85
C CYS A 205 -14.21 2.74 -8.46
N VAL A 206 -15.18 3.10 -7.61
CA VAL A 206 -15.56 2.26 -6.44
C VAL A 206 -17.07 2.01 -6.44
N PRO A 207 -17.55 0.76 -6.62
CA PRO A 207 -18.98 0.45 -6.51
C PRO A 207 -19.55 0.92 -5.16
N GLY A 208 -20.72 1.56 -5.17
CA GLY A 208 -21.34 2.15 -3.96
C GLY A 208 -21.49 1.19 -2.78
N ASN A 209 -21.50 -0.12 -3.03
CA ASN A 209 -21.58 -1.19 -2.03
C ASN A 209 -20.29 -1.45 -1.22
N ILE A 210 -19.13 -0.89 -1.59
CA ILE A 210 -17.86 -1.03 -0.82
C ILE A 210 -17.28 0.31 -0.39
N ARG A 211 -18.03 1.40 -0.62
CA ARG A 211 -17.60 2.77 -0.39
C ARG A 211 -17.46 3.14 1.10
N LYS A 212 -18.15 2.40 1.98
CA LYS A 212 -17.96 2.49 3.44
C LYS A 212 -17.16 1.30 3.92
N ALA A 213 -16.19 1.55 4.80
CA ALA A 213 -15.33 0.53 5.39
C ALA A 213 -16.12 -0.64 6.01
N ASP A 214 -17.31 -0.39 6.57
CA ASP A 214 -18.14 -1.46 7.13
C ASP A 214 -18.67 -2.43 6.07
N HIS A 215 -19.13 -1.91 4.93
CA HIS A 215 -19.64 -2.78 3.87
C HIS A 215 -18.51 -3.60 3.25
N PHE A 216 -17.31 -3.02 3.11
CA PHE A 216 -16.12 -3.77 2.70
C PHE A 216 -15.74 -4.85 3.71
N LEU A 217 -15.79 -4.56 5.02
CA LEU A 217 -15.53 -5.57 6.05
C LEU A 217 -16.55 -6.71 6.03
N VAL A 218 -17.83 -6.41 5.86
CA VAL A 218 -18.89 -7.42 5.73
C VAL A 218 -18.68 -8.26 4.47
N PHE A 219 -18.32 -7.62 3.35
CA PHE A 219 -17.96 -8.29 2.10
C PHE A 219 -16.78 -9.27 2.29
N MET A 220 -15.69 -8.80 2.89
CA MET A 220 -14.50 -9.62 3.16
C MET A 220 -14.80 -10.78 4.10
N LYS A 221 -15.63 -10.58 5.14
CA LYS A 221 -16.10 -11.66 6.02
C LYS A 221 -16.87 -12.72 5.26
N ARG A 222 -17.83 -12.31 4.41
CA ARG A 222 -18.62 -13.24 3.58
C ARG A 222 -17.74 -14.05 2.63
N PHE A 223 -16.80 -13.38 1.95
CA PHE A 223 -15.86 -14.04 1.05
C PHE A 223 -14.94 -15.02 1.80
N LEU A 224 -14.47 -14.66 3.00
CA LEU A 224 -13.65 -15.52 3.83
C LEU A 224 -14.40 -16.79 4.27
N GLU A 225 -15.65 -16.67 4.70
CA GLU A 225 -16.48 -17.83 5.09
C GLU A 225 -16.78 -18.75 3.91
N TYR A 226 -17.01 -18.18 2.72
CA TYR A 226 -17.10 -18.97 1.50
C TYR A 226 -15.80 -19.75 1.24
N MET A 227 -14.65 -19.09 1.36
CA MET A 227 -13.35 -19.75 1.16
C MET A 227 -13.09 -20.86 2.18
N LYS A 228 -13.44 -20.65 3.46
CA LYS A 228 -13.39 -21.69 4.49
C LYS A 228 -14.28 -22.88 4.15
N THR A 229 -15.50 -22.63 3.66
CA THR A 229 -16.45 -23.68 3.27
C THR A 229 -15.89 -24.50 2.10
N ARG A 230 -15.31 -23.84 1.10
CA ARG A 230 -14.67 -24.51 -0.05
C ARG A 230 -13.44 -25.34 0.34
N LEU A 231 -12.65 -24.89 1.32
CA LEU A 231 -11.47 -25.62 1.82
C LEU A 231 -11.79 -26.80 2.76
N ARG A 232 -13.06 -27.00 3.15
CA ARG A 232 -13.48 -28.16 3.98
C ARG A 232 -13.72 -29.44 3.18
N VAL A 233 -13.70 -29.38 1.85
CA VAL A 233 -13.91 -30.54 0.98
C VAL A 233 -12.79 -31.56 1.21
N GLN A 234 -13.15 -32.83 1.43
CA GLN A 234 -12.20 -33.90 1.80
C GLN A 234 -11.56 -34.61 0.61
N HIS A 235 -12.04 -34.37 -0.61
CA HIS A 235 -11.48 -34.93 -1.85
C HIS A 235 -10.80 -33.84 -2.68
N VAL A 236 -9.92 -34.25 -3.60
CA VAL A 236 -9.24 -33.34 -4.53
C VAL A 236 -10.27 -32.81 -5.53
N VAL A 237 -10.34 -31.48 -5.66
CA VAL A 237 -11.24 -30.79 -6.58
C VAL A 237 -10.41 -29.91 -7.51
N GLN A 238 -10.67 -30.02 -8.81
CA GLN A 238 -10.12 -29.13 -9.84
C GLN A 238 -11.28 -28.33 -10.44
N GLU A 239 -11.14 -26.99 -10.48
CA GLU A 239 -12.14 -26.09 -11.03
C GLU A 239 -11.51 -25.05 -11.94
N SER A 240 -12.27 -24.59 -12.93
CA SER A 240 -11.89 -23.42 -13.73
C SER A 240 -12.24 -22.12 -13.00
N PRO A 241 -11.49 -21.03 -13.22
CA PRO A 241 -11.79 -19.73 -12.61
C PRO A 241 -13.22 -19.23 -12.92
N ALA A 242 -13.73 -19.51 -14.12
CA ALA A 242 -15.08 -19.13 -14.51
C ALA A 242 -16.15 -19.87 -13.71
N SER A 243 -15.96 -21.17 -13.47
CA SER A 243 -16.86 -21.97 -12.62
C SER A 243 -16.85 -21.48 -11.18
N PHE A 244 -15.66 -21.21 -10.64
CA PHE A 244 -15.49 -20.68 -9.29
C PHE A 244 -16.20 -19.33 -9.10
N LEU A 245 -16.07 -18.41 -10.06
CA LEU A 245 -16.75 -17.11 -10.01
C LEU A 245 -18.27 -17.23 -10.10
N LYS A 246 -18.79 -18.18 -10.89
CA LYS A 246 -20.23 -18.46 -10.97
C LYS A 246 -20.75 -18.99 -9.64
N ASP A 247 -20.05 -19.95 -9.02
CA ASP A 247 -20.42 -20.51 -7.72
C ASP A 247 -20.39 -19.45 -6.61
N CYS A 248 -19.38 -18.56 -6.65
CA CYS A 248 -19.27 -17.42 -5.73
C CYS A 248 -20.44 -16.45 -5.87
N GLN A 249 -20.85 -16.13 -7.11
CA GLN A 249 -22.00 -15.25 -7.36
C GLN A 249 -23.31 -15.90 -6.89
N THR A 250 -23.51 -17.19 -7.15
CA THR A 250 -24.74 -17.91 -6.75
C THR A 250 -24.85 -18.09 -5.24
N LYS A 251 -23.76 -18.43 -4.54
CA LYS A 251 -23.80 -18.74 -3.10
C LYS A 251 -23.60 -17.53 -2.18
N VAL A 252 -22.85 -16.52 -2.63
CA VAL A 252 -22.42 -15.39 -1.78
C VAL A 252 -22.92 -14.04 -2.30
N CYS A 253 -23.55 -14.02 -3.48
CA CYS A 253 -24.01 -12.80 -4.15
C CYS A 253 -22.88 -11.77 -4.33
N ILE A 254 -21.67 -12.24 -4.61
CA ILE A 254 -20.50 -11.39 -4.87
C ILE A 254 -20.31 -11.26 -6.39
N ASP A 255 -20.42 -10.03 -6.88
CA ASP A 255 -20.16 -9.71 -8.28
C ASP A 255 -18.66 -9.67 -8.61
N ARG A 256 -18.34 -9.83 -9.90
CA ARG A 256 -16.95 -9.77 -10.40
C ARG A 256 -16.28 -8.41 -10.21
N LYS A 257 -17.05 -7.31 -10.25
CA LYS A 257 -16.53 -5.94 -10.13
C LYS A 257 -15.87 -5.69 -8.76
N PRO A 258 -16.53 -5.96 -7.61
CA PRO A 258 -15.90 -5.88 -6.29
C PRO A 258 -14.60 -6.69 -6.14
N LEU A 259 -14.51 -7.88 -6.73
CA LEU A 259 -13.30 -8.71 -6.67
C LEU A 259 -12.10 -8.06 -7.40
N ARG A 260 -12.34 -7.35 -8.51
CA ARG A 260 -11.29 -6.59 -9.21
C ARG A 260 -10.86 -5.35 -8.42
N CYS A 261 -11.82 -4.66 -7.81
CA CYS A 261 -11.56 -3.46 -7.01
C CYS A 261 -10.88 -3.75 -5.67
N SER A 262 -10.97 -4.98 -5.15
CA SER A 262 -10.32 -5.36 -3.88
C SER A 262 -8.79 -5.43 -3.97
N VAL A 263 -8.23 -5.36 -5.19
CA VAL A 263 -6.78 -5.34 -5.46
C VAL A 263 -6.34 -3.93 -5.87
N GLN A 264 -7.08 -2.88 -5.47
CA GLN A 264 -6.81 -1.51 -5.90
C GLN A 264 -5.33 -1.18 -5.66
N LYS A 265 -4.62 -1.01 -6.78
CA LYS A 265 -3.27 -0.46 -6.85
C LYS A 265 -3.39 0.99 -6.40
N GLU A 266 -2.97 1.27 -5.17
CA GLU A 266 -2.36 2.55 -4.87
C GLU A 266 -0.91 2.52 -5.34
#